data_AF-A0A4R6AY65-F1
#
_entry.id   AF-A0A4R6AY65-F1
#
_cell.length_a   1.000
_cell.length_b   1.000
_cell.length_c   1.000
_cell.angle_alpha   90.00
_cell.angle_beta   90.00
_cell.angle_gamma   90.00
#
_symmetry.space_group_name_H-M   'P 1'
#
loop_
_entity.id
_entity.type
_entity.pdbx_description
1 polymer ?
#
loop_
_entity_poly.entity_id
_entity_poly.type
_entity_poly.pdbx_seq_one_letter_code
_entity_poly.pdbx_strand_id
1 'polypeptide(L)'
;MSHVPHELSEEFPLNTADLQELRQGNAHAARLMDEYHEVNRTLHRVETNIEPMSDQEALRLRKTRITLKDELARILREHAAAH
;
A
#
# COMPACT_ATOMS: atom_id res chain seq x y z
N MET A 1 4.45 19.77 -5.38
CA MET A 1 3.34 18.91 -4.91
C MET A 1 3.18 17.81 -5.94
N SER A 2 3.66 16.61 -5.64
CA SER A 2 3.56 15.49 -6.58
C SER A 2 2.12 14.99 -6.56
N HIS A 3 1.38 15.24 -7.63
CA HIS A 3 0.04 14.69 -7.86
C HIS A 3 0.11 13.23 -8.38
N VAL A 4 1.25 12.56 -8.20
CA VAL A 4 1.41 11.17 -8.61
C VAL A 4 0.97 10.28 -7.45
N PRO A 5 0.10 9.28 -7.70
CA PRO A 5 -0.23 8.27 -6.69
C PRO A 5 1.05 7.65 -6.14
N HIS A 6 1.21 7.63 -4.81
CA HIS A 6 2.39 7.05 -4.17
C HIS A 6 2.29 5.52 -4.24
N GLU A 7 2.99 4.89 -5.17
CA GLU A 7 2.83 3.44 -5.42
C GLU A 7 3.64 2.58 -4.43
N LEU A 8 3.25 1.31 -4.26
CA LEU A 8 3.95 0.37 -3.39
C LEU A 8 5.43 0.21 -3.73
N SER A 9 5.78 0.28 -5.01
CA SER A 9 7.18 0.24 -5.48
C SER A 9 8.00 1.44 -5.03
N GLU A 10 7.36 2.59 -4.78
CA GLU A 10 8.03 3.79 -4.26
C GLU A 10 8.20 3.74 -2.74
N GLU A 11 7.30 3.04 -2.04
CA GLU A 11 7.46 2.75 -0.60
C GLU A 11 8.55 1.71 -0.32
N PHE A 12 8.70 0.73 -1.21
CA PHE A 12 9.62 -0.39 -1.06
C PHE A 12 10.56 -0.55 -2.27
N PRO A 13 11.38 0.47 -2.60
CA PRO A 13 12.18 0.47 -3.83
C PRO A 13 13.20 -0.67 -3.89
N LEU A 14 13.71 -1.09 -2.73
CA LEU A 14 14.69 -2.18 -2.61
C LEU A 14 14.06 -3.58 -2.68
N ASN A 15 12.74 -3.70 -2.53
CA ASN A 15 12.03 -4.99 -2.47
C ASN A 15 11.04 -5.17 -3.62
N THR A 16 11.24 -4.46 -4.73
CA THR A 16 10.35 -4.52 -5.90
C THR A 16 10.27 -5.92 -6.51
N ALA A 17 11.39 -6.65 -6.55
CA ALA A 17 11.43 -8.04 -6.99
C ALA A 17 10.66 -8.96 -6.02
N ASP A 18 10.91 -8.84 -4.72
CA ASP A 18 10.22 -9.62 -3.68
C ASP A 18 8.70 -9.37 -3.70
N LEU A 19 8.28 -8.12 -3.90
CA LEU A 19 6.87 -7.77 -4.06
C LEU A 19 6.25 -8.48 -5.27
N GLN A 20 6.98 -8.59 -6.39
CA GLN A 20 6.49 -9.30 -7.57
C GLN A 20 6.37 -10.80 -7.33
N GLU A 21 7.34 -11.43 -6.66
CA GLU A 21 7.26 -12.84 -6.28
C GLU A 21 6.11 -13.10 -5.32
N LEU A 22 6.01 -12.31 -4.25
CA LEU A 22 4.93 -12.42 -3.27
C LEU A 22 3.56 -12.24 -3.91
N ARG A 23 3.42 -11.34 -4.89
CA ARG A 23 2.15 -11.16 -5.61
C ARG A 23 1.74 -12.41 -6.39
N GLN A 24 2.69 -13.19 -6.89
CA GLN A 24 2.41 -14.40 -7.67
C GLN A 24 2.27 -15.65 -6.78
N GLY A 25 3.04 -15.73 -5.69
CA GLY A 25 3.14 -16.93 -4.85
C GLY A 25 2.40 -16.86 -3.51
N ASN A 26 2.01 -15.68 -3.03
CA ASN A 26 1.38 -15.47 -1.73
C ASN A 26 0.04 -14.73 -1.86
N ALA A 27 -1.06 -15.49 -1.81
CA ALA A 27 -2.41 -14.95 -1.95
C ALA A 27 -2.77 -13.90 -0.88
N HIS A 28 -2.20 -14.00 0.32
CA HIS A 28 -2.40 -13.01 1.37
C HIS A 28 -1.70 -11.69 1.03
N ALA A 29 -0.43 -11.77 0.64
CA ALA A 29 0.34 -10.60 0.21
C ALA A 29 -0.30 -9.92 -1.01
N ALA A 30 -0.74 -10.68 -2.00
CA ALA A 30 -1.44 -10.13 -3.17
C ALA A 30 -2.69 -9.34 -2.77
N ARG A 31 -3.49 -9.86 -1.84
CA ARG A 31 -4.70 -9.19 -1.35
C ARG A 31 -4.38 -7.89 -0.60
N LEU A 32 -3.34 -7.89 0.23
CA LEU A 32 -2.88 -6.69 0.93
C LEU A 32 -2.37 -5.61 -0.04
N MET A 33 -1.67 -6.02 -1.12
CA MET A 33 -1.23 -5.10 -2.16
C MET A 33 -2.43 -4.46 -2.87
N ASP A 34 -3.43 -5.26 -3.26
CA ASP A 34 -4.63 -4.76 -3.92
C ASP A 34 -5.42 -3.81 -3.01
N GLU A 35 -5.57 -4.14 -1.72
CA GLU A 35 -6.21 -3.28 -0.72
C GLU A 35 -5.44 -1.97 -0.53
N TYR A 36 -4.11 -2.03 -0.44
CA TYR A 36 -3.27 -0.84 -0.35
C TYR A 36 -3.47 0.06 -1.57
N HIS A 37 -3.45 -0.51 -2.78
CA HIS A 37 -3.63 0.27 -4.00
C HIS A 37 -4.99 0.97 -4.03
N GLU A 38 -6.06 0.31 -3.56
CA GLU A 38 -7.39 0.91 -3.51
C GLU A 38 -7.51 2.04 -2.49
N VAL A 39 -6.99 1.82 -1.27
CA VAL A 39 -6.95 2.82 -0.21
C VAL A 39 -6.10 4.03 -0.63
N ASN A 40 -4.95 3.78 -1.27
CA ASN A 40 -4.06 4.83 -1.75
C ASN A 40 -4.70 5.67 -2.87
N ARG A 41 -5.36 5.03 -3.85
CA ARG A 41 -6.12 5.75 -4.89
C ARG A 41 -7.22 6.60 -4.28
N THR A 42 -7.97 6.07 -3.32
CA THR A 42 -9.05 6.80 -2.64
C THR A 42 -8.50 8.00 -1.88
N LEU A 43 -7.44 7.82 -1.08
CA LEU A 43 -6.77 8.91 -0.39
C LEU A 43 -6.26 9.98 -1.35
N HIS A 44 -5.69 9.59 -2.49
CA HIS A 44 -5.24 10.53 -3.50
C HIS A 44 -6.39 11.38 -4.06
N ARG A 45 -7.56 10.79 -4.32
CA ARG A 45 -8.77 11.53 -4.75
C ARG A 45 -9.28 12.49 -3.68
N VAL A 46 -9.21 12.10 -2.42
CA VAL A 46 -9.55 12.97 -1.28
C VAL A 46 -8.57 14.13 -1.18
N GLU A 47 -7.26 13.86 -1.26
CA GLU A 47 -6.18 14.86 -1.14
C GLU A 47 -6.14 15.85 -2.31
N THR A 48 -6.65 15.45 -3.47
CA THR A 48 -6.80 16.31 -4.65
C THR A 48 -8.16 17.01 -4.73
N ASN A 49 -8.99 16.92 -3.68
CA ASN A 49 -10.36 17.47 -3.64
C ASN A 49 -11.27 16.98 -4.78
N ILE A 50 -10.95 15.85 -5.41
CA ILE A 50 -11.81 15.22 -6.44
C ILE A 50 -13.00 14.54 -5.78
N GLU A 51 -12.75 13.83 -4.67
CA GLU A 51 -13.78 13.12 -3.91
C GLU A 51 -13.71 13.60 -2.45
N PRO A 52 -14.38 14.72 -2.10
CA PRO A 52 -14.37 15.25 -0.75
C PRO A 52 -15.03 14.24 0.20
N MET A 53 -14.29 13.90 1.26
CA MET A 53 -14.66 12.92 2.26
C MET A 53 -14.59 13.57 3.64
N SER A 54 -15.33 13.06 4.62
CA SER A 54 -15.22 13.60 5.98
C SER A 54 -13.81 13.37 6.55
N ASP A 55 -13.36 14.28 7.41
CA ASP A 55 -12.04 14.17 8.06
C ASP A 55 -11.88 12.85 8.82
N GLN A 56 -12.96 12.34 9.43
CA GLN A 56 -12.96 11.08 10.16
C GLN A 56 -12.73 9.88 9.24
N GLU A 57 -13.37 9.85 8.08
CA GLU A 57 -13.20 8.78 7.10
C GLU A 57 -11.84 8.84 6.43
N ALA A 58 -11.36 10.04 6.08
CA ALA A 58 -10.01 10.25 5.56
C ALA A 58 -8.94 9.80 6.57
N LEU A 59 -9.12 10.10 7.85
CA LEU A 59 -8.24 9.62 8.93
C LEU A 59 -8.27 8.09 9.04
N ARG A 60 -9.44 7.47 8.90
CA ARG A 60 -9.56 6.00 8.89
C ARG A 60 -8.78 5.39 7.74
N LEU A 61 -8.94 5.92 6.52
CA LEU A 61 -8.20 5.45 5.34
C LEU A 61 -6.69 5.62 5.51
N ARG A 62 -6.22 6.74 6.06
CA ARG A 62 -4.79 6.95 6.35
C ARG A 62 -4.25 5.91 7.32
N LYS A 63 -5.00 5.59 8.38
CA LYS A 63 -4.64 4.53 9.33
C LYS A 63 -4.59 3.16 8.64
N THR A 64 -5.60 2.83 7.83
CA THR A 64 -5.61 1.59 7.04
C THR A 64 -4.38 1.50 6.13
N ARG A 65 -4.03 2.59 5.42
CA ARG A 65 -2.82 2.62 4.57
C ARG A 65 -1.55 2.30 5.36
N ILE A 66 -1.40 2.86 6.56
CA ILE A 66 -0.24 2.59 7.42
C ILE A 66 -0.21 1.12 7.85
N THR A 67 -1.33 0.58 8.32
CA THR A 67 -1.43 -0.82 8.73
C THR A 67 -1.08 -1.78 7.59
N LEU A 68 -1.58 -1.52 6.37
CA LEU A 68 -1.28 -2.33 5.19
C LEU A 68 0.22 -2.30 4.84
N LYS A 69 0.85 -1.12 4.94
CA LYS A 69 2.30 -1.00 4.75
C LYS A 69 3.08 -1.81 5.78
N ASP A 70 2.71 -1.71 7.05
CA ASP A 70 3.41 -2.41 8.14
C ASP A 70 3.30 -3.93 7.97
N GLU A 71 2.14 -4.42 7.55
CA GLU A 71 1.92 -5.84 7.28
C GLU A 71 2.71 -6.33 6.06
N LEU A 72 2.69 -5.58 4.96
CA LEU A 72 3.50 -5.89 3.78
C LEU A 72 5.00 -5.87 4.11
N ALA A 73 5.46 -4.89 4.89
CA ALA A 73 6.84 -4.81 5.34
C ALA A 73 7.23 -6.02 6.21
N ARG A 74 6.32 -6.53 7.05
CA ARG A 74 6.53 -7.75 7.83
C ARG A 74 6.70 -8.96 6.91
N ILE A 75 5.79 -9.15 5.95
CA ILE A 75 5.86 -10.27 5.00
C ILE A 75 7.14 -10.18 4.16
N LEU A 76 7.53 -8.99 3.72
CA LEU A 76 8.78 -8.78 2.96
C LEU A 76 10.01 -9.17 3.77
N ARG A 77 10.08 -8.80 5.05
CA ARG A 77 11.19 -9.22 5.93
C ARG A 77 11.22 -10.73 6.13
N GLU A 78 10.05 -11.37 6.26
CA GLU A 78 9.94 -12.83 6.39
C GLU A 78 10.36 -13.54 5.09
N HIS A 79 9.96 -13.03 3.93
CA HIS A 79 10.37 -13.53 2.61
C HIS A 79 11.88 -13.42 2.44
N ALA A 80 12.46 -12.24 2.68
CA ALA A 80 13.89 -12.00 2.53
C ALA A 80 14.76 -12.82 3.48
N ALA A 81 14.24 -13.22 4.65
CA ALA A 81 14.96 -14.08 5.60
C ALA A 81 14.86 -15.58 5.27
N ALA A 82 13.92 -15.98 4.42
CA ALA A 82 13.74 -17.36 3.97
C ALA A 82 14.61 -17.73 2.76
N HIS A 83 15.31 -16.75 2.18
CA HIS A 83 16.24 -16.86 1.06
C HIS A 83 17.67 -16.55 1.51
#